data_AF-A0A8T6TP27-F1
#
_entry.id   AF-A0A8T6TP27-F1
#
_cell.length_a   1.000
_cell.length_b   1.000
_cell.length_c   1.000
_cell.angle_alpha   90.00
_cell.angle_beta   90.00
_cell.angle_gamma   90.00
#
_symmetry.space_group_name_H-M   'P 1'
#
loop_
_entity.id
_entity.type
_entity.pdbx_description
1 polymer ?
#
loop_
_entity_poly.entity_id
_entity_poly.type
_entity_poly.pdbx_seq_one_letter_code
_entity_poly.pdbx_strand_id
1 'polypeptide(L)'
;LLGEDLALGIIPDQDVLEEEEHLLDITPYILKAPDIDQVVVTIEASEHVKVDGRVLFFKYPMYYGPESEEVTVRIGYREFGDFTTFTVRI
;
A
#
# COMPACT_ATOMS: atom_id res chain seq x y z
N LEU A 1 -18.52 6.27 -23.15
CA LEU A 1 -18.29 5.88 -21.75
C LEU A 1 -17.08 6.69 -21.30
N LEU A 2 -17.30 7.77 -20.55
CA LEU A 2 -16.20 8.49 -19.88
C LEU A 2 -15.71 7.53 -18.79
N GLY A 3 -14.47 7.05 -18.91
CA GLY A 3 -13.88 6.10 -17.97
C GLY A 3 -13.88 6.71 -16.58
N GLU A 4 -14.34 5.95 -15.59
CA GLU A 4 -14.12 6.31 -14.20
C GLU A 4 -12.63 6.12 -13.92
N ASP A 5 -11.93 7.20 -13.59
CA ASP A 5 -10.50 7.15 -13.28
C ASP A 5 -10.27 6.22 -12.08
N LEU A 6 -9.41 5.21 -12.25
CA LEU A 6 -8.89 4.40 -11.15
C LEU A 6 -8.38 5.36 -10.07
N ALA A 7 -8.79 5.15 -8.82
CA ALA A 7 -8.39 6.00 -7.72
C ALA A 7 -8.02 5.18 -6.49
N LEU A 8 -7.09 5.70 -5.70
CA LEU A 8 -6.73 5.14 -4.40
C LEU A 8 -7.19 6.12 -3.31
N GLY A 9 -7.99 5.61 -2.38
CA GLY A 9 -8.47 6.38 -1.25
C GLY A 9 -7.38 6.67 -0.21
N ILE A 10 -7.80 7.31 0.87
CA ILE A 10 -6.93 7.49 2.04
C ILE A 10 -6.78 6.15 2.74
N ILE A 11 -5.52 5.70 2.85
CA ILE A 11 -5.14 4.58 3.71
C ILE A 11 -4.80 5.17 5.08
N PRO A 12 -5.40 4.69 6.18
CA PRO A 12 -5.04 5.13 7.52
C PRO A 12 -3.58 4.82 7.86
N ASP A 13 -2.98 5.61 8.76
CA ASP A 13 -1.72 5.26 9.39
C ASP A 13 -1.79 3.85 10.00
N GLN A 14 -0.66 3.15 10.00
CA GLN A 14 -0.53 1.80 10.57
C GLN A 14 0.36 1.85 11.80
N ASP A 15 -0.01 1.09 12.83
CA ASP A 15 0.86 0.78 13.97
C ASP A 15 1.34 -0.66 13.79
N VAL A 16 2.65 -0.87 13.79
CA VAL A 16 3.29 -2.18 13.65
C VAL A 16 4.21 -2.44 14.84
N LEU A 17 4.63 -3.69 15.02
CA LEU A 17 5.58 -4.07 16.05
C LEU A 17 6.84 -4.65 15.40
N GLU A 18 8.01 -4.31 15.94
CA GLU A 18 9.28 -4.93 15.52
C GLU A 18 9.23 -6.47 15.65
N GLU A 19 9.88 -7.17 14.72
CA GLU A 19 9.93 -8.63 14.57
C GLU A 19 8.60 -9.34 14.26
N GLU A 20 7.46 -8.64 14.30
CA GLU A 20 6.15 -9.14 13.92
C GLU A 20 5.80 -8.75 12.47
N GLU A 21 5.11 -9.64 11.76
CA GLU A 21 4.60 -9.34 10.42
C GLU A 21 3.21 -8.70 10.57
N HIS A 22 3.05 -7.50 10.00
CA HIS A 22 1.75 -6.84 9.89
C HIS A 22 1.24 -6.90 8.45
N LEU A 23 -0.05 -7.14 8.27
CA LEU A 23 -0.68 -7.29 6.96
C LEU A 23 -1.75 -6.23 6.76
N LEU A 24 -1.72 -5.57 5.59
CA LEU A 24 -2.76 -4.63 5.18
C LEU A 24 -3.29 -5.01 3.80
N ASP A 25 -4.54 -5.45 3.75
CA ASP A 25 -5.27 -5.57 2.49
C ASP A 25 -5.75 -4.18 2.05
N ILE A 26 -5.23 -3.69 0.93
CA ILE A 26 -5.58 -2.36 0.42
C ILE A 26 -6.82 -2.36 -0.48
N THR A 27 -7.42 -3.52 -0.76
CA THR A 27 -8.60 -3.65 -1.62
C THR A 27 -9.73 -2.67 -1.24
N PRO A 28 -10.07 -2.46 0.06
CA PRO A 28 -11.13 -1.53 0.45
C PRO A 28 -10.85 -0.06 0.09
N TYR A 29 -9.60 0.29 -0.17
CA TYR A 29 -9.19 1.65 -0.53
C TYR A 29 -9.09 1.87 -2.04
N ILE A 30 -9.18 0.81 -2.86
CA ILE A 30 -9.17 0.94 -4.31
C ILE A 30 -10.57 1.31 -4.78
N LEU A 31 -10.67 2.48 -5.41
CA LEU A 31 -11.92 3.05 -5.91
C LEU A 31 -11.93 3.00 -7.43
N LYS A 32 -13.12 2.79 -8.01
CA LYS A 32 -13.37 2.89 -9.46
C LYS A 32 -12.46 1.98 -10.30
N ALA A 33 -12.14 0.78 -9.81
CA ALA A 33 -11.46 -0.26 -10.59
C ALA A 33 -12.50 -1.11 -11.34
N PRO A 34 -12.60 -1.04 -12.68
CA PRO A 34 -13.59 -1.82 -13.43
C PRO A 34 -13.38 -3.33 -13.33
N ASP A 35 -12.12 -3.74 -13.16
CA ASP A 35 -11.71 -5.11 -12.89
C ASP A 35 -10.62 -5.08 -11.81
N ILE A 36 -11.02 -5.37 -10.57
CA ILE A 36 -10.15 -5.30 -9.40
C ILE A 36 -8.99 -6.31 -9.48
N ASP A 37 -9.18 -7.43 -10.18
CA ASP A 37 -8.19 -8.51 -10.28
C ASP A 37 -7.08 -8.20 -11.28
N GLN A 38 -7.26 -7.17 -12.11
CA GLN A 38 -6.22 -6.64 -12.99
C GLN A 38 -5.47 -5.43 -12.40
N VAL A 39 -5.80 -5.00 -11.18
CA VAL A 39 -5.09 -3.90 -10.52
C VAL A 39 -3.73 -4.40 -10.03
N VAL A 40 -2.67 -3.74 -10.50
CA VAL A 40 -1.31 -3.96 -10.04
C VAL A 40 -1.01 -3.00 -8.90
N VAL A 41 -0.44 -3.52 -7.81
CA VAL A 41 0.00 -2.72 -6.67
C VAL A 41 1.52 -2.73 -6.60
N THR A 42 2.10 -1.55 -6.36
CA THR A 42 3.54 -1.39 -6.13
C THR A 42 3.78 -0.44 -4.98
N ILE A 43 4.94 -0.56 -4.33
CA ILE A 43 5.38 0.37 -3.29
C ILE A 43 6.58 1.14 -3.80
N GLU A 44 6.69 2.42 -3.43
CA GLU A 44 7.92 3.16 -3.63
C GLU A 44 8.93 2.75 -2.56
N ALA A 45 10.11 2.32 -3.01
CA ALA A 45 11.35 2.15 -2.27
C ALA A 45 11.22 2.00 -0.73
N SER A 46 10.78 0.82 -0.27
CA SER A 46 10.95 0.36 1.11
C SER A 46 11.57 -1.04 1.11
N GLU A 47 12.54 -1.29 1.99
CA GLU A 47 13.11 -2.61 2.22
C GLU A 47 12.26 -3.46 3.19
N HIS A 48 11.29 -2.82 3.87
CA HIS A 48 10.49 -3.42 4.94
C HIS A 48 9.08 -3.78 4.50
N VAL A 49 8.67 -3.33 3.31
CA VAL A 49 7.35 -3.59 2.75
C VAL A 49 7.45 -4.50 1.53
N LYS A 50 6.72 -5.61 1.55
CA LYS A 50 6.51 -6.48 0.39
C LYS A 50 5.07 -6.39 -0.06
N VAL A 51 4.85 -6.61 -1.36
CA VAL A 51 3.52 -6.65 -1.97
C VAL A 51 3.27 -8.06 -2.50
N ASP A 52 2.14 -8.66 -2.10
CA ASP A 52 1.59 -9.85 -2.75
C ASP A 52 0.14 -9.57 -3.17
N GLY A 53 -0.07 -9.45 -4.48
CA GLY A 53 -1.33 -8.98 -5.05
C GLY A 53 -1.71 -7.59 -4.54
N ARG A 54 -2.72 -7.53 -3.67
CA ARG A 54 -3.25 -6.29 -3.05
C ARG A 54 -3.01 -6.23 -1.53
N VAL A 55 -2.16 -7.11 -1.02
CA VAL A 55 -1.81 -7.16 0.40
C VAL A 55 -0.38 -6.65 0.57
N LEU A 56 -0.20 -5.71 1.49
CA LEU A 56 1.09 -5.20 1.93
C LEU A 56 1.52 -5.96 3.19
N PHE A 57 2.78 -6.39 3.21
CA PHE A 57 3.41 -7.11 4.32
C PHE A 57 4.51 -6.23 4.87
N PHE A 58 4.37 -5.81 6.11
CA PHE A 58 5.35 -4.98 6.82
C PHE A 58 6.13 -5.85 7.77
N LYS A 59 7.46 -5.74 7.73
CA LYS A 59 8.32 -6.40 8.70
C LYS A 59 9.56 -5.56 9.01
N TYR A 60 9.65 -5.14 10.26
CA TYR A 60 10.76 -4.33 10.76
C TYR A 60 11.64 -5.16 11.70
N PRO A 61 12.97 -5.07 11.59
CA PRO A 61 13.87 -5.78 12.50
C PRO A 61 13.86 -5.14 13.89
N MET A 62 14.24 -5.90 14.91
CA MET A 62 14.48 -5.38 16.25
C MET A 62 15.57 -4.31 16.22
N TYR A 63 15.37 -3.23 16.97
CA TYR A 63 16.26 -2.07 17.00
C TYR A 63 16.38 -1.38 15.63
N TYR A 64 15.29 -1.32 14.87
CA TYR A 64 15.26 -0.69 13.55
C TYR A 64 15.82 0.74 13.62
N GLY A 65 15.44 1.46 14.68
CA GLY A 65 15.96 2.79 15.02
C GLY A 65 14.94 3.91 14.76
N PRO A 66 14.42 4.06 13.53
CA PRO A 66 13.31 4.97 13.25
C PRO A 66 12.02 4.57 13.98
N GLU A 67 11.31 5.57 14.52
CA GLU A 67 9.97 5.40 15.12
C GLU A 67 8.85 5.36 14.06
N SER A 68 9.16 5.74 12.82
CA SER A 68 8.20 5.69 11.71
C SER A 68 8.86 5.66 10.34
N GLU A 69 8.11 5.18 9.36
CA GLU A 69 8.42 5.20 7.93
C GLU A 69 7.22 5.77 7.15
N GLU A 70 7.48 6.58 6.13
CA GLU A 70 6.45 7.02 5.18
C GLU A 70 6.41 6.03 4.00
N VAL A 71 5.24 5.42 3.76
CA VAL A 71 5.05 4.43 2.69
C VAL A 71 4.15 4.99 1.61
N THR A 72 4.67 5.06 0.38
CA THR A 72 3.90 5.43 -0.81
C THR A 72 3.49 4.18 -1.58
N VAL A 73 2.19 4.00 -1.74
CA VAL A 73 1.59 2.90 -2.52
C VAL A 73 1.07 3.45 -3.84
N ARG A 74 1.38 2.76 -4.93
CA ARG A 74 0.85 3.06 -6.26
C ARG A 74 -0.01 1.90 -6.75
N ILE A 75 -1.14 2.24 -7.38
CA ILE A 75 -1.98 1.28 -8.11
C ILE A 75 -1.95 1.59 -9.60
N GLY A 76 -2.10 0.56 -10.42
CA GLY A 76 -2.18 0.68 -11.88
C GLY A 76 -3.20 -0.27 -12.49
N TYR A 77 -3.94 0.21 -13.49
CA TYR A 77 -4.82 -0.58 -14.35
C TYR A 77 -4.77 0.00 -15.77
N ARG A 78 -4.19 -0.76 -16.70
CA ARG A 78 -3.92 -0.30 -18.08
C ARG A 78 -3.12 1.03 -18.07
N GLU A 79 -3.65 2.08 -18.68
CA GLU A 79 -3.06 3.42 -18.71
C GLU A 79 -3.36 4.27 -17.46
N PHE A 80 -4.25 3.82 -16.59
CA PHE A 80 -4.64 4.55 -15.39
C PHE A 80 -3.78 4.14 -14.20
N GLY A 81 -3.49 5.09 -13.33
CA GLY A 81 -2.79 4.85 -12.09
C GLY A 81 -3.06 5.96 -11.10
N ASP A 82 -2.90 5.64 -9.83
CA ASP A 82 -3.02 6.59 -8.72
C ASP A 82 -2.07 6.17 -7.60
N PHE A 83 -1.85 7.06 -6.64
CA PHE A 83 -1.01 6.77 -5.49
C PHE A 83 -1.51 7.45 -4.23
N THR A 84 -1.12 6.88 -3.09
CA THR A 84 -1.38 7.45 -1.77
C THR A 84 -0.19 7.18 -0.87
N THR A 85 -0.10 7.96 0.19
CA THR A 85 0.98 7.89 1.16
C THR A 85 0.38 7.85 2.56
N PHE A 86 0.94 7.01 3.43
CA PHE A 86 0.55 6.92 4.84
C PHE A 86 1.76 6.65 5.72
N THR A 87 1.62 6.90 7.02
CA THR A 87 2.68 6.67 7.99
C THR A 87 2.57 5.27 8.59
N VAL A 88 3.68 4.57 8.70
CA VAL A 88 3.83 3.36 9.52
C VAL A 88 4.58 3.76 10.79
N ARG A 89 3.99 3.54 11.96
CA ARG A 89 4.59 3.75 13.29
C ARG A 89 5.08 2.40 13.81
N ILE A 90 6.34 2.31 14.23
CA ILE A 90 7.08 1.07 14.46
C ILE A 90 7.40 0.88 15.95
#